data_AF-A0A430PZ37-F1
#
_entry.id   AF-A0A430PZ37-F1
#
_cell.length_a   1.000
_cell.length_b   1.000
_cell.length_c   1.000
_cell.angle_alpha   90.00
_cell.angle_beta   90.00
_cell.angle_gamma   90.00
#
_symmetry.space_group_name_H-M   'P 1'
#
loop_
_entity.id
_entity.type
_entity.pdbx_description
1 polymer ?
#
loop_
_entity_poly.entity_id
_entity_poly.type
_entity_poly.pdbx_seq_one_letter_code
_entity_poly.pdbx_strand_id
1 'polypeptide(L)'
;MKSCYEFIKNRKRRGQDIQPFCDKPDEVECFRSENTQSYCDLYKHEVEMKPEFQYMDNSFNVPVDERKYYGGFEKHDYCPVLDVSYHSLYRYYCRKHYDTVLYVRCLLKGN
;
A
#
# COMPACT_ATOMS: atom_id res chain seq x y z
N MET A 1 0.94 17.99 10.65
CA MET A 1 1.86 16.97 10.13
C MET A 1 1.80 17.07 8.61
N LYS A 2 2.95 17.10 7.93
CA LYS A 2 3.00 16.93 6.47
C LYS A 2 2.30 15.61 6.14
N SER A 3 1.29 15.60 5.26
CA SER A 3 0.43 14.42 5.04
C SER A 3 1.26 13.17 4.72
N CYS A 4 0.74 11.97 4.97
CA CYS A 4 1.44 10.72 4.64
C CYS A 4 1.88 10.66 3.17
N TYR A 5 1.10 11.26 2.27
CA TYR A 5 1.45 11.41 0.86
C TYR A 5 2.70 12.28 0.64
N GLU A 6 2.87 13.37 1.38
CA GLU A 6 4.09 14.18 1.33
C GLU A 6 5.30 13.39 1.89
N PHE A 7 5.09 12.61 2.94
CA PHE A 7 6.12 11.71 3.49
C PHE A 7 6.58 10.69 2.44
N ILE A 8 5.65 9.96 1.83
CA ILE A 8 5.90 8.97 0.77
C ILE A 8 6.68 9.61 -0.37
N LYS A 9 6.20 10.75 -0.88
CA LYS A 9 6.84 11.49 -1.97
C LYS A 9 8.28 11.87 -1.65
N ASN A 10 8.53 12.44 -0.47
CA ASN A 10 9.86 12.88 -0.06
C ASN A 10 10.84 11.72 0.12
N ARG A 11 10.37 10.60 0.68
CA ARG A 11 11.15 9.37 0.85
C ARG A 11 11.49 8.72 -0.49
N LYS A 12 10.50 8.56 -1.39
CA LYS A 12 10.69 8.06 -2.76
C LYS A 12 11.73 8.87 -3.53
N ARG A 13 11.65 10.20 -3.47
CA ARG A 13 12.62 11.11 -4.11
C ARG A 13 14.06 10.91 -3.62
N ARG A 14 14.24 10.40 -2.40
CA ARG A 14 15.54 10.13 -1.77
C ARG A 14 15.95 8.66 -1.90
N GLY A 15 15.17 7.82 -2.56
CA GLY A 15 15.39 6.36 -2.60
C GLY A 15 15.30 5.69 -1.23
N GLN A 16 14.56 6.29 -0.29
CA GLN A 16 14.40 5.78 1.08
C GLN A 16 13.15 4.92 1.20
N ASP A 17 13.18 3.99 2.15
CA ASP A 17 12.05 3.14 2.50
C ASP A 17 10.84 3.96 2.98
N ILE A 18 9.65 3.57 2.53
CA ILE A 18 8.39 4.25 2.85
C ILE A 18 7.56 3.50 3.90
N GLN A 19 7.98 2.28 4.30
CA GLN A 19 7.26 1.51 5.31
C GLN A 19 7.04 2.32 6.60
N PRO A 20 5.83 2.26 7.20
CA PRO A 20 4.76 1.30 6.92
C PRO A 20 3.82 1.72 5.77
N PHE A 21 4.08 2.82 5.06
CA PHE A 21 3.28 3.22 3.91
C PHE A 21 3.67 2.46 2.64
N CYS A 22 2.79 2.52 1.64
CA CYS A 22 2.98 1.89 0.34
C CYS A 22 2.40 2.76 -0.79
N ASP A 23 2.82 2.49 -2.03
CA ASP A 23 2.47 3.31 -3.20
C ASP A 23 1.99 2.51 -4.41
N LYS A 24 2.01 1.18 -4.31
CA LYS A 24 1.66 0.28 -5.40
C LYS A 24 0.41 -0.51 -5.05
N PRO A 25 -0.73 -0.21 -5.70
CA PRO A 25 -1.91 -1.04 -5.53
C PRO A 25 -1.64 -2.43 -6.10
N ASP A 26 -2.22 -3.46 -5.47
CA ASP A 26 -2.21 -4.85 -5.94
C ASP A 26 -0.85 -5.57 -6.01
N GLU A 27 0.26 -4.94 -5.59
CA GLU A 27 1.56 -5.62 -5.44
C GLU A 27 1.71 -6.25 -4.04
N VAL A 28 2.35 -7.42 -4.00
CA VAL A 28 2.75 -8.06 -2.74
C VAL A 28 4.13 -7.53 -2.34
N GLU A 29 4.21 -6.94 -1.15
CA GLU A 29 5.45 -6.41 -0.59
C GLU A 29 5.85 -7.15 0.69
N CYS A 30 7.14 -7.21 0.98
CA CYS A 30 7.62 -7.76 2.24
C CYS A 30 7.54 -6.69 3.33
N PHE A 31 6.71 -6.90 4.36
CA PHE A 31 6.68 -6.02 5.51
C PHE A 31 7.87 -6.34 6.43
N ARG A 32 8.87 -5.46 6.44
CA ARG A 32 10.20 -5.75 6.99
C ARG A 32 10.19 -5.95 8.50
N SER A 33 9.35 -5.20 9.21
CA SER A 33 9.25 -5.33 10.68
C SER A 33 8.69 -6.68 11.12
N GLU A 34 7.89 -7.32 10.26
CA GLU A 34 7.21 -8.57 10.58
C GLU A 34 7.74 -9.77 9.78
N ASN A 35 8.71 -9.55 8.88
CA ASN A 35 9.28 -10.56 7.98
C ASN A 35 8.21 -11.39 7.24
N THR A 36 7.12 -10.75 6.85
CA THR A 36 5.96 -11.40 6.24
C THR A 36 5.56 -10.71 4.94
N GLN A 37 4.72 -11.36 4.15
CA GLN A 37 4.07 -10.75 3.00
C GLN A 37 2.96 -9.81 3.46
N SER A 38 2.84 -8.70 2.77
CA SER A 38 1.84 -7.66 3.00
C SER A 38 1.30 -7.15 1.68
N TYR A 39 0.12 -6.56 1.74
CA TYR A 39 -0.54 -5.92 0.62
C TYR A 39 -0.65 -4.43 0.90
N CYS A 40 -0.60 -3.63 -0.15
CA CYS A 40 -0.89 -2.22 -0.01
C CYS A 40 -2.40 -2.01 0.16
N ASP A 41 -2.81 -1.48 1.31
CA ASP A 41 -4.16 -0.99 1.54
C ASP A 41 -4.38 0.29 0.74
N LEU A 42 -4.47 0.14 -0.57
CA LEU A 42 -4.77 1.20 -1.50
C LEU A 42 -5.80 0.68 -2.49
N TYR A 43 -7.02 1.19 -2.40
CA TYR A 43 -8.14 0.71 -3.19
C TYR A 43 -9.11 1.83 -3.53
N LYS A 44 -10.01 1.53 -4.48
CA LYS A 44 -11.08 2.42 -4.92
C LYS A 44 -12.25 2.36 -3.93
N HIS A 45 -12.63 3.51 -3.39
CA HIS A 45 -13.83 3.72 -2.58
C HIS A 45 -15.05 3.91 -3.48
N GLU A 46 -16.23 3.52 -2.98
CA GLU A 46 -17.49 3.64 -3.75
C GLU A 46 -17.92 5.10 -3.93
N VAL A 47 -17.52 5.96 -3.00
CA VAL A 47 -17.85 7.39 -2.98
C VAL A 47 -16.59 8.23 -3.13
N GLU A 48 -16.77 9.42 -3.69
CA GLU A 48 -15.69 10.40 -3.78
C GLU A 48 -15.23 10.76 -2.37
N MET A 49 -13.92 10.71 -2.15
CA MET A 49 -13.32 11.06 -0.87
C MET A 49 -13.47 12.55 -0.62
N LYS A 50 -13.51 12.97 0.64
CA LYS A 50 -13.53 14.40 0.95
C LYS A 50 -12.24 15.08 0.47
N PRO A 51 -12.27 16.35 0.05
CA PRO A 51 -11.10 17.04 -0.50
C PRO A 51 -9.86 16.98 0.41
N GLU A 52 -10.06 16.98 1.73
CA GLU A 52 -9.02 16.84 2.76
C GLU A 52 -8.38 15.44 2.84
N PHE A 53 -8.74 14.49 1.99
CA PHE A 53 -8.12 13.16 1.87
C PHE A 53 -7.64 12.84 0.44
N GLN A 54 -7.92 13.72 -0.53
CA GLN A 54 -7.56 13.53 -1.95
C GLN A 54 -6.10 13.96 -2.23
N TYR A 55 -5.12 13.27 -1.65
CA TYR A 55 -3.71 13.63 -1.75
C TYR A 55 -2.89 12.81 -2.75
N MET A 56 -3.53 11.86 -3.44
CA MET A 56 -2.87 11.00 -4.41
C MET A 56 -2.32 11.81 -5.59
N ASP A 57 -1.03 11.67 -5.86
CA ASP A 57 -0.35 12.36 -6.95
C ASP A 57 0.18 11.37 -8.02
N ASN A 58 1.00 11.87 -8.95
CA ASN A 58 1.57 11.08 -10.04
C ASN A 58 2.54 9.98 -9.56
N SER A 59 2.83 9.88 -8.27
CA SER A 59 3.64 8.80 -7.73
C SER A 59 2.90 7.46 -7.63
N PHE A 60 1.58 7.44 -7.86
CA PHE A 60 0.73 6.24 -7.85
C PHE A 60 0.27 5.88 -9.27
N ASN A 61 0.16 4.58 -9.56
CA ASN A 61 -0.32 4.07 -10.84
C ASN A 61 -1.86 4.05 -10.93
N VAL A 62 -2.49 5.22 -10.74
CA VAL A 62 -3.95 5.42 -10.78
C VAL A 62 -4.28 6.57 -11.75
N PRO A 63 -5.27 6.40 -12.66
CA PRO A 63 -5.72 7.45 -13.57
C PRO A 63 -6.13 8.73 -12.82
N VAL A 64 -5.79 9.91 -13.36
CA VAL A 64 -5.95 11.21 -12.69
C VAL A 64 -7.40 11.47 -12.26
N ASP A 65 -8.36 11.10 -13.11
CA ASP A 65 -9.80 11.23 -12.91
C ASP A 65 -10.36 10.29 -11.83
N GLU A 66 -9.67 9.18 -11.56
CA GLU A 66 -10.06 8.21 -10.54
C GLU A 66 -9.44 8.47 -9.16
N ARG A 67 -8.37 9.27 -9.06
CA ARG A 67 -7.61 9.48 -7.80
C ARG A 67 -8.46 9.98 -6.64
N LYS A 68 -9.52 10.74 -6.93
CA LYS A 68 -10.47 11.24 -5.93
C LYS A 68 -11.29 10.13 -5.23
N TYR A 69 -11.23 8.91 -5.76
CA TYR A 69 -11.83 7.71 -5.16
C TYR A 69 -10.79 6.79 -4.53
N TYR A 70 -9.49 7.07 -4.60
CA TYR A 70 -8.46 6.14 -4.15
C TYR A 70 -7.79 6.59 -2.85
N GLY A 71 -7.68 5.65 -1.92
CA GLY A 71 -6.96 5.84 -0.66
C GLY A 71 -6.92 4.54 0.15
N GLY A 72 -6.31 4.59 1.32
CA GLY A 72 -6.38 3.50 2.30
C GLY A 72 -7.67 3.51 3.11
N PHE A 73 -7.70 2.73 4.18
CA PHE A 73 -8.84 2.71 5.10
C PHE A 73 -8.99 4.01 5.89
N GLU A 74 -10.23 4.36 6.24
CA GLU A 74 -10.57 5.54 7.06
C GLU A 74 -9.84 5.53 8.41
N LYS A 75 -9.65 4.35 9.04
CA LYS A 75 -8.89 4.21 10.30
C LYS A 75 -7.43 4.69 10.24
N HIS A 76 -6.91 4.89 9.02
CA HIS A 76 -5.56 5.40 8.77
C HIS A 76 -5.59 6.77 8.06
N ASP A 77 -6.65 7.56 8.24
CA ASP A 77 -6.85 8.84 7.55
C ASP A 77 -6.69 8.72 6.02
N TYR A 78 -7.13 7.58 5.47
CA TYR A 78 -6.99 7.20 4.06
C TYR A 78 -5.54 7.14 3.54
N CYS A 79 -4.56 7.03 4.42
CA CYS A 79 -3.18 6.75 4.06
C CYS A 79 -3.02 5.29 3.59
N PRO A 80 -2.29 5.05 2.49
CA PRO A 80 -2.00 3.70 2.03
C PRO A 80 -0.92 3.09 2.91
N VAL A 81 -1.26 2.00 3.61
CA VAL A 81 -0.36 1.28 4.51
C VAL A 81 -0.21 -0.17 4.10
N LEU A 82 0.91 -0.79 4.44
CA LEU A 82 1.07 -2.22 4.32
C LEU A 82 0.18 -2.92 5.36
N ASP A 83 -0.65 -3.84 4.90
CA ASP A 83 -1.49 -4.69 5.73
C ASP A 83 -1.14 -6.16 5.55
N VAL A 84 -1.03 -6.84 6.68
CA VAL A 84 -0.74 -8.27 6.83
C VAL A 84 -1.99 -9.09 7.15
N SER A 85 -3.15 -8.43 7.30
CA SER A 85 -4.36 -9.08 7.79
C SER A 85 -4.81 -10.27 6.93
N TYR A 86 -5.47 -11.23 7.59
CA TYR A 86 -6.05 -12.42 6.96
C TYR A 86 -7.07 -12.10 5.84
N HIS A 87 -7.62 -10.88 5.79
CA HIS A 87 -8.49 -10.44 4.70
C HIS A 87 -7.71 -10.26 3.39
N SER A 88 -6.47 -9.78 3.49
CA SER A 88 -5.52 -9.72 2.38
C SER A 88 -5.04 -11.12 1.98
N LEU A 89 -4.94 -12.07 2.92
CA LEU A 89 -4.78 -13.50 2.60
C LEU A 89 -6.01 -14.06 1.86
N TYR A 90 -7.25 -13.65 2.19
CA TYR A 90 -8.43 -14.09 1.45
C TYR A 90 -8.44 -13.54 0.00
N ARG A 91 -8.05 -12.28 -0.21
CA ARG A 91 -7.78 -11.73 -1.56
C ARG A 91 -6.70 -12.52 -2.30
N TYR A 92 -5.65 -12.95 -1.60
CA TYR A 92 -4.60 -13.82 -2.14
C TYR A 92 -5.14 -15.20 -2.56
N TYR A 93 -5.89 -15.88 -1.69
CA TYR A 93 -6.53 -17.17 -1.99
C TYR A 93 -7.53 -17.07 -3.15
N CYS A 94 -8.25 -15.94 -3.27
CA CYS A 94 -9.16 -15.70 -4.39
C CYS A 94 -8.43 -15.35 -5.70
N ARG A 95 -7.19 -14.81 -5.66
CA ARG A 95 -6.47 -14.38 -6.86
C ARG A 95 -5.49 -15.41 -7.43
N LYS A 96 -4.75 -16.23 -6.66
CA LYS A 96 -4.00 -17.41 -7.16
C LYS A 96 -3.44 -18.30 -6.03
N HIS A 97 -3.33 -19.59 -6.35
CA HIS A 97 -2.62 -20.63 -5.61
C HIS A 97 -1.20 -20.20 -5.20
N TYR A 98 -0.90 -20.39 -3.90
CA TYR A 98 0.39 -20.34 -3.21
C TYR A 98 1.65 -20.12 -4.04
N ASP A 99 2.32 -18.97 -3.86
CA ASP A 99 3.72 -18.80 -4.22
C ASP A 99 4.62 -18.81 -2.98
N THR A 100 4.95 -20.02 -2.50
CA THR A 100 5.90 -20.30 -1.41
C THR A 100 7.26 -19.63 -1.66
N VAL A 101 7.60 -19.32 -2.92
CA VAL A 101 8.85 -18.66 -3.31
C VAL A 101 8.92 -17.23 -2.77
N LEU A 102 7.80 -16.49 -2.74
CA LEU A 102 7.81 -15.11 -2.29
C LEU A 102 7.93 -15.01 -0.76
N TYR A 103 7.39 -15.97 -0.01
CA TYR A 103 7.54 -16.05 1.46
C TYR A 103 9.01 -16.29 1.83
N VAL A 104 9.65 -17.24 1.16
CA VAL A 104 11.10 -17.48 1.33
C VAL A 104 11.92 -16.26 0.91
N ARG A 105 11.53 -15.54 -0.16
CA ARG A 105 12.19 -14.28 -0.55
C ARG A 105 12.08 -13.18 0.51
N CYS A 106 10.94 -13.04 1.20
CA CYS A 106 10.81 -12.06 2.27
C CYS A 106 11.69 -12.42 3.47
N LEU A 107 11.75 -13.69 3.85
CA LEU A 107 12.65 -14.17 4.90
C LEU A 107 14.14 -13.97 4.55
N LEU A 108 14.52 -14.17 3.28
CA LEU A 108 15.91 -14.03 2.83
C LEU A 108 16.35 -12.57 2.59
N LYS A 109 15.42 -11.64 2.37
CA LYS A 109 15.71 -10.19 2.27
C LYS A 109 15.74 -9.46 3.63
N GLY A 110 15.45 -10.17 4.72
CA GLY A 110 15.48 -9.65 6.09
C GLY A 110 16.86 -9.65 6.76
N ASN A 111 17.95 -9.93 6.03
CA ASN A 111 19.34 -9.85 6.49
C ASN A 111 20.14 -8.81 5.72
#